data_AF-A0A7V4H0Z5-F1
#
_entry.id   AF-A0A7V4H0Z5-F1
#
_cell.length_a   1.000
_cell.length_b   1.000
_cell.length_c   1.000
_cell.angle_alpha   90.00
_cell.angle_beta   90.00
_cell.angle_gamma   90.00
#
_symmetry.space_group_name_H-M   'P 1'
#
loop_
_entity.id
_entity.type
_entity.pdbx_description
1 polymer ?
#
loop_
_entity_poly.entity_id
_entity_poly.type
_entity_poly.pdbx_seq_one_letter_code
_entity_poly.pdbx_strand_id
1 'polypeptide(L)'
;MRSALKPVEEALREYEQGLTEGHLSTLARAYRDGRVNLSVGNIRPGELVKVFLELVAGVDWRDDGLRFRFPFTLAPCYHRQARAVEIEPGVGEMELPEEEFGDVLLPPYMTDPTGLHQVGFDLSINLGSELATVASPSHALRFRPAGPCGARVSLSRERDVPDRDLVLDVRARAADIRCCGGGCRDGR
;
A
#
# COMPACT_ATOMS: atom_id res chain seq x y z
N MET A 1 -8.22 -5.71 19.76
CA MET A 1 -7.87 -7.07 19.35
C MET A 1 -6.37 -7.28 19.56
N ARG A 2 -5.93 -8.43 20.06
CA ARG A 2 -4.51 -8.81 20.07
C ARG A 2 -4.30 -9.84 18.97
N SER A 3 -3.36 -9.62 18.07
CA SER A 3 -2.99 -10.59 17.04
C SER A 3 -2.01 -11.60 17.60
N ALA A 4 -2.13 -12.87 17.18
CA ALA A 4 -1.17 -13.92 17.45
C ALA A 4 -0.75 -14.57 16.13
N LEU A 5 0.56 -14.75 15.94
CA LEU A 5 1.08 -15.48 14.78
C LEU A 5 0.91 -16.98 15.02
N LYS A 6 0.37 -17.68 14.02
CA LYS A 6 0.05 -19.11 14.08
C LYS A 6 0.40 -19.78 12.75
N PRO A 7 0.62 -21.11 12.74
CA PRO A 7 0.62 -21.88 11.50
C PRO A 7 -0.66 -21.61 10.69
N VAL A 8 -0.55 -21.57 9.36
CA VAL A 8 -1.63 -21.16 8.45
C VAL A 8 -2.92 -21.97 8.69
N GLU A 9 -2.81 -23.30 8.77
CA GLU A 9 -3.98 -24.16 9.00
C GLU A 9 -4.65 -23.93 10.35
N GLU A 10 -3.87 -23.63 11.39
CA GLU A 10 -4.40 -23.36 12.73
C GLU A 10 -5.17 -22.03 12.74
N ALA A 11 -4.59 -20.99 12.13
CA ALA A 11 -5.23 -19.69 11.99
C ALA A 11 -6.53 -19.77 11.18
N LEU A 12 -6.55 -20.58 10.11
CA LEU A 12 -7.74 -20.81 9.29
C LEU A 12 -8.86 -21.49 10.08
N ARG A 13 -8.55 -22.57 10.81
CA ARG A 13 -9.53 -23.30 11.62
C ARG A 13 -10.19 -22.40 12.66
N GLU A 14 -9.41 -21.57 13.36
CA GLU A 14 -9.95 -20.63 14.35
C GLU A 14 -10.82 -19.54 13.70
N TYR A 15 -10.40 -19.02 12.54
CA TYR A 15 -11.18 -18.05 11.78
C TYR A 15 -12.55 -18.63 11.37
N GLU A 16 -12.56 -19.84 10.80
CA GLU A 16 -13.77 -20.55 10.37
C GLU A 16 -14.67 -20.95 11.54
N GLN A 17 -14.09 -21.37 12.66
CA GLN A 17 -14.85 -21.67 13.87
C GLN A 17 -15.56 -20.41 14.38
N GLY A 18 -14.85 -19.28 14.49
CA GLY A 18 -15.47 -18.03 14.93
C GLY A 18 -16.56 -17.54 13.96
N LEU A 19 -16.39 -17.76 12.65
CA LEU A 19 -17.43 -17.49 11.65
C LEU A 19 -18.70 -18.30 11.95
N THR A 20 -18.53 -19.60 12.15
CA THR A 20 -19.62 -20.56 12.43
C THR A 20 -20.35 -20.23 13.74
N GLU A 21 -19.62 -19.78 14.74
CA GLU A 21 -20.15 -19.36 16.05
C GLU A 21 -20.83 -17.98 16.01
N GLY A 22 -20.81 -17.29 14.86
CA GLY A 22 -21.44 -15.97 14.69
C GLY A 22 -20.60 -14.82 15.26
N HIS A 23 -19.31 -15.03 15.48
CA HIS A 23 -18.38 -14.02 16.01
C HIS A 23 -17.77 -13.18 14.89
N LEU A 24 -17.44 -11.91 15.19
CA LEU A 24 -16.60 -11.09 14.32
C LEU A 24 -15.19 -11.71 14.29
N SER A 25 -14.87 -12.39 13.20
CA SER A 25 -13.59 -13.08 12.99
C SER A 25 -12.71 -12.32 12.02
N THR A 26 -11.39 -12.29 12.28
CA THR A 26 -10.40 -11.66 11.42
C THR A 26 -9.23 -12.60 11.17
N LEU A 27 -8.74 -12.67 9.93
CA LEU A 27 -7.55 -13.42 9.55
C LEU A 27 -6.64 -12.55 8.70
N ALA A 28 -5.37 -12.43 9.08
CA ALA A 28 -4.34 -11.79 8.27
C ALA A 28 -3.34 -12.85 7.82
N ARG A 29 -3.23 -13.06 6.50
CA ARG A 29 -2.31 -14.03 5.89
C ARG A 29 -1.30 -13.31 5.00
N ALA A 30 -0.01 -13.53 5.26
CA ALA A 30 1.07 -13.07 4.40
C ALA A 30 1.48 -14.16 3.40
N TYR A 31 1.76 -13.76 2.17
CA TYR A 31 2.17 -14.63 1.06
C TYR A 31 3.65 -14.39 0.73
N ARG A 32 4.25 -15.35 0.01
CA ARG A 32 5.68 -15.32 -0.34
C ARG A 32 6.08 -14.12 -1.21
N ASP A 33 5.14 -13.56 -1.96
CA ASP A 33 5.33 -12.40 -2.84
C ASP A 33 5.17 -11.04 -2.12
N GLY A 34 5.04 -11.05 -0.79
CA GLY A 34 4.88 -9.84 0.02
C GLY A 34 3.45 -9.33 0.11
N ARG A 35 2.47 -10.03 -0.49
CA ARG A 35 1.05 -9.70 -0.31
C ARG A 35 0.58 -10.07 1.08
N VAL A 36 -0.35 -9.28 1.59
CA VAL A 36 -1.08 -9.58 2.82
C VAL A 36 -2.57 -9.51 2.51
N ASN A 37 -3.28 -10.60 2.78
CA ASN A 37 -4.74 -10.64 2.72
C ASN A 37 -5.30 -10.49 4.14
N LEU A 38 -6.28 -9.59 4.30
CA LEU A 38 -7.03 -9.40 5.54
C LEU A 38 -8.49 -9.78 5.31
N SER A 39 -8.88 -10.95 5.81
CA SER A 39 -10.26 -11.42 5.78
C SER A 39 -10.98 -11.00 7.05
N VAL A 40 -12.16 -10.38 6.91
CA VAL A 40 -13.03 -9.98 8.03
C VAL A 40 -14.40 -10.60 7.81
N GLY A 41 -14.85 -11.38 8.80
CA GLY A 41 -16.08 -12.17 8.75
C GLY A 41 -17.22 -11.57 9.57
N ASN A 42 -18.45 -12.01 9.33
CA ASN A 42 -19.64 -11.61 10.09
C ASN A 42 -19.90 -10.09 10.15
N ILE A 43 -19.56 -9.39 9.06
CA ILE A 43 -19.94 -7.99 8.83
C ILE A 43 -21.42 -7.93 8.43
N ARG A 44 -22.18 -7.01 9.03
CA ARG A 44 -23.62 -6.88 8.71
C ARG A 44 -23.82 -6.21 7.34
N PRO A 45 -24.93 -6.51 6.64
CA PRO A 45 -25.28 -5.77 5.42
C PRO A 45 -25.36 -4.26 5.68
N GLY A 46 -24.65 -3.48 4.88
CA GLY A 46 -24.59 -2.01 4.99
C GLY A 46 -23.66 -1.47 6.09
N GLU A 47 -22.94 -2.33 6.81
CA GLU A 47 -21.98 -1.90 7.82
C GLU A 47 -20.72 -1.29 7.19
N LEU A 48 -20.29 -0.14 7.70
CA LEU A 48 -19.09 0.54 7.22
C LEU A 48 -17.84 -0.03 7.90
N VAL A 49 -17.00 -0.71 7.13
CA VAL A 49 -15.70 -1.17 7.58
C VAL A 49 -14.64 -0.10 7.30
N LYS A 50 -13.90 0.31 8.34
CA LYS A 50 -12.76 1.21 8.21
C LYS A 50 -11.48 0.48 8.60
N VAL A 51 -10.52 0.44 7.70
CA VAL A 51 -9.20 -0.15 7.94
C VAL A 51 -8.19 0.97 8.09
N PHE A 52 -7.45 0.96 9.20
CA PHE A 52 -6.34 1.88 9.45
C PHE A 52 -5.04 1.07 9.39
N LEU A 53 -4.13 1.48 8.50
CA LEU A 53 -2.84 0.84 8.33
C LEU A 53 -1.76 1.86 8.71
N GLU A 54 -0.89 1.47 9.64
CA GLU A 54 0.34 2.19 9.94
C GLU A 54 1.49 1.37 9.36
N LEU A 55 2.22 1.97 8.42
CA LEU A 55 3.27 1.30 7.66
C LEU A 55 4.55 2.11 7.76
N VAL A 56 5.68 1.41 7.80
CA VAL A 56 7.01 2.02 7.62
C VAL A 56 7.46 1.74 6.21
N ALA A 57 7.74 2.80 5.45
CA ALA A 57 8.23 2.71 4.07
C ALA A 57 9.61 3.35 3.96
N GLY A 58 10.47 2.75 3.15
CA GLY A 58 11.79 3.31 2.83
C GLY A 58 11.73 4.47 1.84
N VAL A 59 12.85 5.18 1.73
CA VAL A 59 13.10 6.22 0.73
C VAL A 59 14.44 5.96 0.06
N ASP A 60 14.55 6.29 -1.22
CA ASP A 60 15.79 6.20 -1.98
C ASP A 60 16.56 7.51 -1.82
N TRP A 61 17.67 7.51 -1.09
CA TRP A 61 18.51 8.69 -0.90
C TRP A 61 19.42 8.96 -2.12
N ARG A 62 19.63 10.24 -2.39
CA ARG A 62 20.55 10.79 -3.40
C ARG A 62 21.37 11.92 -2.76
N ASP A 63 22.47 12.31 -3.41
CA ASP A 63 23.35 13.36 -2.88
C ASP A 63 22.62 14.71 -2.67
N ASP A 64 21.62 14.99 -3.51
CA ASP A 64 20.84 16.23 -3.50
C ASP A 64 19.42 16.07 -2.95
N GLY A 65 19.05 14.89 -2.41
CA GLY A 65 17.67 14.68 -1.95
C GLY A 65 17.26 13.25 -1.68
N LEU A 66 15.97 12.98 -1.84
CA LEU A 66 15.38 11.64 -1.76
C LEU A 66 14.30 11.43 -2.81
N ARG A 67 14.06 10.17 -3.15
CA ARG A 67 12.89 9.72 -3.89
C ARG A 67 12.05 8.83 -2.98
N PHE A 68 10.76 9.14 -2.90
CA PHE A 68 9.77 8.32 -2.20
C PHE A 68 8.83 7.70 -3.23
N ARG A 69 8.62 6.38 -3.15
CA ARG A 69 7.64 5.68 -3.98
C ARG A 69 6.62 5.00 -3.09
N PHE A 70 5.34 5.25 -3.34
CA PHE A 70 4.24 4.57 -2.67
C PHE A 70 3.29 3.94 -3.69
N PRO A 71 3.04 2.63 -3.60
CA PRO A 71 2.17 1.96 -4.54
C PRO A 71 0.71 2.34 -4.29
N PHE A 72 0.04 2.87 -5.32
CA PHE A 72 -1.42 3.02 -5.31
C PHE A 72 -2.11 1.88 -6.04
N THR A 73 -1.42 1.23 -6.99
CA THR A 73 -1.96 0.10 -7.75
C THR A 73 -1.85 -1.20 -6.97
N LEU A 74 -2.94 -1.97 -6.94
CA LEU A 74 -2.89 -3.41 -6.68
C LEU A 74 -2.72 -4.14 -8.02
N ALA A 75 -1.51 -4.09 -8.58
CA ALA A 75 -1.21 -4.82 -9.80
C ALA A 75 -0.96 -6.31 -9.51
N PRO A 76 -1.28 -7.20 -10.47
CA PRO A 76 -0.69 -8.51 -10.58
C PRO A 76 0.80 -8.49 -10.31
N CYS A 77 1.24 -9.41 -9.48
CA CYS A 77 2.64 -9.79 -9.46
C CYS A 77 2.71 -10.90 -10.51
N TYR A 78 3.76 -10.87 -11.32
CA TYR A 78 3.99 -11.96 -12.26
C TYR A 78 3.98 -13.30 -11.51
N HIS A 79 3.11 -14.19 -11.93
CA HIS A 79 3.11 -15.57 -11.48
C HIS A 79 3.15 -16.47 -12.71
N ARG A 80 4.07 -17.44 -12.75
CA ARG A 80 4.29 -18.29 -13.94
C ARG A 80 3.07 -19.14 -14.34
N GLN A 81 2.14 -19.35 -13.41
CA GLN A 81 0.87 -20.05 -13.62
C GLN A 81 -0.33 -19.10 -13.64
N ALA A 82 -0.12 -17.77 -13.59
CA ALA A 82 -1.22 -16.83 -13.71
C ALA A 82 -1.90 -16.94 -15.08
N ARG A 83 -3.22 -16.82 -15.10
CA ARG A 83 -4.02 -16.76 -16.33
C ARG A 83 -4.84 -15.48 -16.32
N ALA A 84 -4.83 -14.76 -17.43
CA ALA A 84 -5.75 -13.66 -17.63
C ALA A 84 -7.01 -14.21 -18.32
N VAL A 85 -8.17 -13.93 -17.74
CA VAL A 85 -9.47 -14.37 -18.25
C VAL A 85 -10.36 -13.15 -18.41
N GLU A 86 -11.07 -13.03 -19.53
CA GLU A 86 -12.11 -12.02 -19.71
C GLU A 86 -13.42 -12.61 -19.19
N ILE A 87 -13.99 -12.01 -18.14
CA ILE A 87 -15.22 -12.47 -17.50
C ILE A 87 -16.46 -11.82 -18.12
N GLU A 88 -16.30 -10.58 -18.60
CA GLU A 88 -17.30 -9.79 -19.30
C GLU A 88 -16.59 -8.89 -20.33
N PRO A 89 -17.26 -8.39 -21.38
CA PRO A 89 -16.65 -7.52 -22.37
C PRO A 89 -15.92 -6.32 -21.74
N GLY A 90 -14.59 -6.28 -21.87
CA GLY A 90 -13.75 -5.21 -21.32
C GLY A 90 -13.43 -5.31 -19.82
N VAL A 91 -13.80 -6.43 -19.17
CA VAL A 91 -13.49 -6.75 -17.77
C VAL A 91 -12.69 -8.05 -17.70
N GLY A 92 -11.42 -7.94 -17.31
CA GLY A 92 -10.52 -9.06 -17.12
C GLY A 92 -10.29 -9.39 -15.65
N GLU A 93 -9.99 -10.64 -15.35
CA GLU A 93 -9.51 -11.10 -14.05
C GLU A 93 -8.21 -11.87 -14.22
N MET A 94 -7.41 -11.92 -13.14
CA MET A 94 -6.22 -12.76 -13.10
C MET A 94 -6.46 -13.91 -12.12
N GLU A 95 -6.43 -15.13 -12.64
CA GLU A 95 -6.46 -16.34 -11.84
C GLU A 95 -5.05 -16.70 -11.39
N LEU A 96 -4.92 -17.08 -10.11
CA LEU A 96 -3.70 -17.61 -9.50
C LEU A 96 -3.93 -19.07 -9.07
N PRO A 97 -2.88 -19.88 -8.88
CA PRO A 97 -3.05 -21.25 -8.38
C PRO A 97 -3.80 -21.31 -7.05
N GLU A 98 -4.92 -22.02 -7.02
CA GLU A 98 -5.78 -22.12 -5.84
C GLU A 98 -5.05 -22.70 -4.61
N GLU A 99 -4.14 -23.65 -4.82
CA GLU A 99 -3.36 -24.28 -3.74
C GLU A 99 -2.53 -23.27 -2.93
N GLU A 100 -2.04 -22.20 -3.57
CA GLU A 100 -1.21 -21.18 -2.91
C GLU A 100 -1.98 -19.89 -2.63
N PHE A 101 -2.93 -19.51 -3.49
CA PHE A 101 -3.59 -18.20 -3.51
C PHE A 101 -5.12 -18.25 -3.50
N GLY A 102 -5.75 -19.39 -3.17
CA GLY A 102 -7.21 -19.58 -3.28
C GLY A 102 -8.07 -18.60 -2.47
N ASP A 103 -7.54 -17.96 -1.43
CA ASP A 103 -8.21 -16.91 -0.65
C ASP A 103 -7.87 -15.48 -1.10
N VAL A 104 -6.98 -15.30 -2.08
CA VAL A 104 -6.62 -13.98 -2.61
C VAL A 104 -7.69 -13.49 -3.58
N LEU A 105 -8.36 -12.40 -3.18
CA LEU A 105 -9.22 -11.64 -4.07
C LEU A 105 -8.41 -10.54 -4.75
N LEU A 106 -8.29 -10.62 -6.07
CA LEU A 106 -7.68 -9.57 -6.89
C LEU A 106 -8.77 -8.71 -7.53
N PRO A 107 -8.57 -7.38 -7.60
CA PRO A 107 -9.51 -6.53 -8.32
C PRO A 107 -9.50 -6.88 -9.83
N PRO A 108 -10.66 -6.77 -10.50
CA PRO A 108 -10.71 -6.93 -11.96
C PRO A 108 -9.98 -5.78 -12.67
N TYR A 109 -9.47 -6.06 -13.87
CA TYR A 109 -8.97 -5.07 -14.82
C TYR A 109 -10.13 -4.54 -15.65
N MET A 110 -10.39 -3.24 -15.56
CA MET A 110 -11.46 -2.59 -16.30
C MET A 110 -10.88 -1.64 -17.33
N THR A 111 -11.41 -1.68 -18.56
CA THR A 111 -11.05 -0.72 -19.61
C THR A 111 -11.63 0.67 -19.31
N ASP A 112 -12.80 0.71 -18.67
CA ASP A 112 -13.42 1.92 -18.15
C ASP A 112 -13.05 2.09 -16.66
N PRO A 113 -12.34 3.16 -16.26
CA PRO A 113 -12.00 3.41 -14.86
C PRO A 113 -13.21 3.87 -14.03
N THR A 114 -14.38 4.05 -14.64
CA THR A 114 -15.61 4.43 -13.95
C THR A 114 -15.99 3.36 -12.93
N GLY A 115 -16.04 3.73 -11.65
CA GLY A 115 -16.34 2.80 -10.55
C GLY A 115 -15.12 2.22 -9.84
N LEU A 116 -13.89 2.52 -10.30
CA LEU A 116 -12.70 2.23 -9.51
C LEU A 116 -12.68 3.02 -8.21
N HIS A 117 -12.08 2.42 -7.18
CA HIS A 117 -11.84 3.12 -5.93
C HIS A 117 -10.94 4.33 -6.18
N GLN A 118 -11.14 5.37 -5.37
CA GLN A 118 -10.41 6.61 -5.49
C GLN A 118 -9.44 6.74 -4.32
N VAL A 119 -8.23 7.19 -4.61
CA VAL A 119 -7.19 7.40 -3.59
C VAL A 119 -7.02 8.89 -3.35
N GLY A 120 -7.02 9.26 -2.06
CA GLY A 120 -6.56 10.54 -1.57
C GLY A 120 -5.21 10.34 -0.88
N PHE A 121 -4.31 11.31 -1.02
CA PHE A 121 -2.98 11.24 -0.42
C PHE A 121 -2.59 12.60 0.15
N ASP A 122 -2.03 12.54 1.36
CA ASP A 122 -1.51 13.68 2.09
C ASP A 122 -0.26 13.23 2.84
N LEU A 123 0.86 13.93 2.61
CA LEU A 123 2.16 13.61 3.17
C LEU A 123 2.79 14.85 3.78
N SER A 124 3.30 14.70 4.99
CA SER A 124 4.18 15.69 5.61
C SER A 124 5.63 15.26 5.38
N ILE A 125 6.42 16.15 4.78
CA ILE A 125 7.83 15.97 4.48
C ILE A 125 8.63 16.82 5.44
N ASN A 126 9.68 16.26 6.00
CA ASN A 126 10.72 17.00 6.71
C ASN A 126 12.08 16.40 6.33
N LEU A 127 12.90 17.17 5.61
CA LEU A 127 14.19 16.70 5.10
C LEU A 127 15.34 16.98 6.09
N GLY A 128 15.10 17.75 7.15
CA GLY A 128 16.14 18.22 8.07
C GLY A 128 17.05 19.32 7.50
N SER A 129 17.02 19.56 6.18
CA SER A 129 17.68 20.65 5.47
C SER A 129 16.68 21.46 4.64
N GLU A 130 17.07 22.66 4.20
CA GLU A 130 16.19 23.54 3.42
C GLU A 130 15.73 22.83 2.13
N LEU A 131 14.41 22.81 1.89
CA LEU A 131 13.84 22.20 0.70
C LEU A 131 14.07 23.10 -0.52
N ALA A 132 14.61 22.52 -1.60
CA ALA A 132 14.72 23.20 -2.90
C ALA A 132 13.47 22.96 -3.75
N THR A 133 13.12 21.71 -3.99
CA THR A 133 11.99 21.33 -4.86
C THR A 133 11.31 20.08 -4.37
N VAL A 134 9.99 20.00 -4.54
CA VAL A 134 9.22 18.76 -4.44
C VAL A 134 8.41 18.60 -5.71
N ALA A 135 8.65 17.51 -6.43
CA ALA A 135 8.00 17.22 -7.71
C ALA A 135 7.54 15.77 -7.77
N SER A 136 6.65 15.45 -8.71
CA SER A 136 6.29 14.08 -9.03
C SER A 136 6.31 13.88 -10.54
N PRO A 137 6.99 12.84 -11.05
CA PRO A 137 6.85 12.43 -12.45
C PRO A 137 5.54 11.67 -12.72
N SER A 138 4.82 11.26 -11.67
CA SER A 138 3.67 10.35 -11.75
C SER A 138 2.31 11.04 -11.59
N HIS A 139 2.22 12.06 -10.73
CA HIS A 139 0.96 12.68 -10.33
C HIS A 139 1.10 14.21 -10.25
N ALA A 140 0.02 14.94 -10.51
CA ALA A 140 -0.01 16.37 -10.22
C ALA A 140 -0.15 16.59 -8.70
N LEU A 141 0.65 17.50 -8.13
CA LEU A 141 0.70 17.75 -6.70
C LEU A 141 0.24 19.17 -6.32
N ARG A 142 -0.40 19.28 -5.16
CA ARG A 142 -0.53 20.53 -4.41
C ARG A 142 0.50 20.55 -3.30
N PHE A 143 1.28 21.62 -3.29
CA PHE A 143 2.35 21.84 -2.33
C PHE A 143 2.01 22.98 -1.38
N ARG A 144 2.24 22.77 -0.08
CA ARG A 144 2.14 23.80 0.95
C ARG A 144 3.41 23.79 1.80
N PRO A 145 4.25 24.85 1.77
CA PRO A 145 5.42 24.95 2.64
C PRO A 145 5.03 24.84 4.12
N ALA A 146 5.85 24.17 4.91
CA ALA A 146 5.70 24.00 6.36
C ALA A 146 7.03 24.31 7.08
N GLY A 147 7.54 25.51 6.84
CA GLY A 147 8.86 25.96 7.29
C GLY A 147 9.99 25.69 6.29
N PRO A 148 11.25 26.00 6.63
CA PRO A 148 12.38 25.89 5.69
C PRO A 148 12.69 24.45 5.25
N CYS A 149 12.58 23.48 6.17
CA CYS A 149 12.91 22.08 5.92
C CYS A 149 11.68 21.20 5.68
N GLY A 150 10.48 21.79 5.69
CA GLY A 150 9.23 21.06 5.78
C GLY A 150 8.21 21.45 4.71
N ALA A 151 7.40 20.50 4.29
CA ALA A 151 6.29 20.73 3.38
C ALA A 151 5.16 19.73 3.59
N ARG A 152 3.94 20.11 3.23
CA ARG A 152 2.80 19.22 3.08
C ARG A 152 2.47 19.06 1.61
N VAL A 153 2.39 17.82 1.16
CA VAL A 153 2.13 17.45 -0.23
C VAL A 153 0.84 16.67 -0.28
N SER A 154 -0.04 17.05 -1.20
CA SER A 154 -1.27 16.31 -1.50
C SER A 154 -1.41 16.17 -3.01
N LEU A 155 -2.26 15.26 -3.47
CA LEU A 155 -2.63 15.20 -4.88
C LEU A 155 -3.37 16.49 -5.28
N SER A 156 -3.16 16.98 -6.51
CA SER A 156 -3.88 18.16 -7.03
C SER A 156 -5.36 17.90 -7.21
N ARG A 157 -5.73 16.65 -7.52
CA ARG A 157 -7.11 16.19 -7.44
C ARG A 157 -7.32 15.63 -6.04
N GLU A 158 -8.49 15.87 -5.44
CA GLU A 158 -8.80 15.25 -4.14
C GLU A 158 -8.89 13.72 -4.24
N ARG A 159 -9.19 13.22 -5.45
CA ARG A 159 -9.42 11.82 -5.76
C ARG A 159 -8.80 11.54 -7.12
N ASP A 160 -7.85 10.60 -7.16
CA ASP A 160 -7.20 10.14 -8.38
C ASP A 160 -7.46 8.63 -8.59
N VAL A 161 -7.33 8.19 -9.85
CA VAL A 161 -7.46 6.77 -10.19
C VAL A 161 -6.12 6.10 -9.86
N PRO A 162 -6.11 5.00 -9.08
CA PRO A 162 -4.90 4.32 -8.66
C PRO A 162 -4.37 3.38 -9.76
N ASP A 163 -4.01 3.94 -10.92
CA ASP A 163 -3.51 3.20 -12.10
C ASP A 163 -1.98 3.18 -12.23
N ARG A 164 -1.28 3.91 -11.36
CA ARG A 164 0.19 3.95 -11.25
C ARG A 164 0.65 4.28 -9.83
N ASP A 165 1.92 4.01 -9.55
CA ASP A 165 2.55 4.37 -8.29
C ASP A 165 2.71 5.89 -8.13
N LEU A 166 2.59 6.38 -6.90
CA LEU A 166 3.05 7.72 -6.55
C LEU A 166 4.56 7.74 -6.40
N VAL A 167 5.22 8.59 -7.17
CA VAL A 167 6.65 8.88 -7.06
C VAL A 167 6.83 10.34 -6.67
N LEU A 168 7.55 10.63 -5.60
CA LEU A 168 7.93 11.97 -5.18
C LEU A 168 9.44 12.12 -5.26
N ASP A 169 9.88 13.18 -5.94
CA ASP A 169 11.27 13.64 -5.97
C ASP A 169 11.40 14.88 -5.08
N VAL A 170 12.16 14.76 -4.01
CA VAL A 170 12.41 15.81 -3.02
C VAL A 170 13.88 16.18 -3.09
N ARG A 171 14.19 17.46 -3.32
CA ARG A 171 15.57 17.96 -3.34
C ARG A 171 15.85 18.92 -2.20
N ALA A 172 17.05 18.86 -1.65
CA ALA A 172 17.60 19.82 -0.71
C ALA A 172 18.26 21.00 -1.45
N ARG A 173 18.29 22.17 -0.80
CA ARG A 173 18.95 23.38 -1.32
C ARG A 173 20.47 23.38 -1.08
N ALA A 174 20.89 22.72 -0.01
CA ALA A 174 22.29 22.44 0.30
C ALA A 174 22.47 20.93 0.45
N ALA A 175 23.53 20.38 -0.12
CA ALA A 175 23.89 18.96 -0.04
C ALA A 175 24.46 18.56 1.35
N ASP A 176 23.90 19.10 2.42
CA ASP A 176 24.22 18.74 3.81
C ASP A 176 23.25 17.67 4.32
N ILE A 177 22.96 16.67 3.48
CA ILE A 177 22.13 15.53 3.90
C ILE A 177 22.99 14.65 4.81
N ARG A 178 22.79 14.79 6.11
CA ARG A 178 23.44 13.95 7.12
C ARG A 178 22.72 12.62 7.21
N CYS A 179 23.25 11.59 6.55
CA CYS A 179 22.85 10.21 6.84
C CYS A 179 23.32 9.83 8.24
N CYS A 180 22.42 9.90 9.22
CA CYS A 180 22.65 9.33 10.55
C CYS A 180 22.40 7.82 10.49
N GLY A 181 23.44 7.04 10.23
CA GLY A 181 23.40 5.58 10.43
C GLY A 181 23.41 5.27 11.92
N GLY A 182 22.39 4.56 12.40
CA GLY A 182 22.38 4.02 13.76
C GLY A 182 23.50 2.97 13.89
N GLY A 183 24.58 3.32 14.58
CA GLY A 183 25.60 2.35 14.97
C GLY A 183 24.99 1.36 15.96
N CYS A 184 24.70 0.15 15.50
CA CYS A 184 24.30 -0.94 16.38
C CYS A 184 25.48 -1.25 17.30
N ARG A 185 25.40 -0.83 18.57
CA ARG A 185 26.31 -1.34 19.60
C ARG A 185 25.77 -2.69 20.05
N ASP A 186 25.95 -3.71 19.22
CA ASP A 186 25.97 -5.10 19.67
C ASP A 186 26.75 -5.93 18.66
N GLY A 187 28.07 -5.81 18.77
CA GLY A 187 28.98 -6.88 18.39
C GLY A 187 29.13 -7.84 19.56
N ARG A 188 28.13 -8.70 19.77
CA ARG A 188 28.22 -9.97 20.50
C ARG A 188 26.97 -10.80 20.31
#